data_AF-A0A378A4E2-F1
#
_entry.id   AF-A0A378A4E2-F1
#
_cell.length_a   1.000
_cell.length_b   1.000
_cell.length_c   1.000
_cell.angle_alpha   90.00
_cell.angle_beta   90.00
_cell.angle_gamma   90.00
#
_symmetry.space_group_name_H-M   'P 1'
#
loop_
_entity.id
_entity.type
_entity.pdbx_description
1 polymer ?
#
loop_
_entity_poly.entity_id
_entity_poly.type
_entity_poly.pdbx_seq_one_letter_code
_entity_poly.pdbx_strand_id
1 'polypeptide(L)' 'MMNVKPIRTEQDYEAALRAVEPFFDNEPAPDTPEGDFFEVMCLLIAEYEKKHYPIEPPTPIEAIKFAWSSRG' A
#
# COMPACT_ATOMS: atom_id res chain seq x y z
N MET A 1 -9.11 -20.89 -3.65
CA MET A 1 -9.15 -20.32 -2.29
C MET A 1 -8.03 -19.30 -2.20
N MET A 2 -8.36 -18.02 -2.15
CA MET A 2 -7.36 -16.96 -1.98
C MET A 2 -6.77 -17.09 -0.58
N ASN A 3 -5.44 -17.10 -0.48
CA ASN A 3 -4.75 -17.40 0.76
C ASN A 3 -3.98 -16.17 1.23
N VAL A 4 -4.36 -15.65 2.39
CA VAL A 4 -3.66 -14.54 3.04
C VAL A 4 -2.48 -15.09 3.84
N LYS A 5 -1.30 -14.50 3.66
CA LYS A 5 -0.09 -14.84 4.42
C LYS A 5 0.61 -13.57 4.89
N PRO A 6 1.27 -13.59 6.06
CA PRO A 6 2.08 -12.47 6.51
C PRO A 6 3.22 -12.16 5.53
N ILE A 7 3.45 -10.87 5.28
CA ILE A 7 4.57 -10.37 4.48
C ILE A 7 5.77 -10.20 5.41
N ARG A 8 6.83 -11.00 5.19
CA ARG A 8 8.05 -10.99 6.03
C ARG A 8 9.30 -10.62 5.24
N THR A 9 9.28 -10.85 3.94
CA THR A 9 10.41 -10.65 3.05
C THR A 9 10.01 -9.77 1.88
N GLU A 10 11.00 -9.19 1.20
CA GLU A 10 10.79 -8.42 -0.02
C GLU A 10 10.08 -9.25 -1.10
N GLN A 11 10.40 -10.54 -1.19
CA GLN A 11 9.75 -11.44 -2.13
C GLN A 11 8.26 -11.63 -1.81
N ASP A 12 7.89 -11.72 -0.52
CA ASP A 12 6.48 -11.76 -0.11
C ASP A 12 5.77 -10.44 -0.48
N TYR A 13 6.46 -9.33 -0.30
CA TYR A 13 5.94 -7.98 -0.59
C TYR A 13 5.65 -7.81 -2.08
N GLU A 14 6.61 -8.14 -2.96
CA GLU A 14 6.38 -8.11 -4.40
C GLU A 14 5.26 -9.06 -4.85
N ALA A 15 5.19 -10.24 -4.23
CA ALA A 15 4.13 -11.19 -4.52
C ALA A 15 2.75 -10.65 -4.11
N ALA A 16 2.67 -9.96 -2.96
CA ALA A 16 1.47 -9.29 -2.51
C ALA A 16 1.06 -8.16 -3.48
N LEU A 17 2.00 -7.31 -3.91
CA LEU A 17 1.74 -6.26 -4.91
C LEU A 17 1.17 -6.83 -6.21
N ARG A 18 1.80 -7.88 -6.77
CA ARG A 18 1.31 -8.56 -7.98
C ARG A 18 -0.07 -9.20 -7.79
N ALA A 19 -0.39 -9.64 -6.57
CA ALA A 19 -1.68 -10.26 -6.28
C ALA A 19 -2.82 -9.23 -6.22
N VAL A 20 -2.53 -7.99 -5.81
CA VAL A 20 -3.54 -6.92 -5.71
C VAL A 20 -3.61 -6.01 -6.93
N GLU A 21 -2.58 -5.97 -7.77
CA GLU A 21 -2.50 -5.14 -8.98
C GLU A 21 -3.77 -5.19 -9.86
N PRO A 22 -4.36 -6.35 -10.19
CA PRO A 22 -5.55 -6.40 -11.05
C PRO A 22 -6.80 -5.80 -10.40
N PHE A 23 -6.85 -5.71 -9.07
CA PHE A 23 -7.99 -5.15 -8.34
C PHE A 23 -8.01 -3.63 -8.37
N PHE A 24 -6.93 -2.94 -8.78
CA PHE A 24 -6.97 -1.49 -8.97
C PHE A 24 -7.73 -1.06 -10.23
N ASP A 25 -7.69 -1.88 -11.28
CA ASP A 25 -8.48 -1.65 -12.50
C ASP A 25 -9.92 -2.15 -12.37
N ASN A 26 -10.14 -3.17 -11.54
CA ASN A 26 -11.44 -3.78 -11.32
C ASN A 26 -11.61 -4.12 -9.84
N GLU A 27 -11.95 -3.10 -9.07
CA GLU A 27 -12.08 -3.21 -7.62
C GLU A 27 -13.20 -4.21 -7.24
N PRO A 28 -12.88 -5.23 -6.42
CA PRO A 28 -13.88 -6.20 -5.99
C PRO A 28 -14.91 -5.54 -5.07
N ALA A 29 -16.16 -6.02 -5.14
CA ALA A 29 -17.21 -5.52 -4.27
C ALA A 29 -16.88 -5.84 -2.78
N PRO A 30 -17.23 -4.94 -1.85
CA PRO A 30 -17.16 -5.22 -0.42
C PRO A 30 -17.97 -6.47 -0.04
N ASP A 31 -17.60 -7.11 1.07
CA ASP A 31 -18.26 -8.30 1.61
C ASP A 31 -18.25 -9.52 0.65
N THR A 32 -17.30 -9.55 -0.30
CA THR A 32 -17.02 -10.71 -1.16
C THR A 32 -15.68 -11.33 -0.78
N PRO A 33 -15.44 -12.63 -1.07
CA PRO A 33 -14.14 -13.25 -0.80
C PRO A 33 -12.95 -12.51 -1.43
N GLU A 34 -13.15 -11.94 -2.62
CA GLU A 34 -12.18 -11.09 -3.33
C GLU A 34 -11.97 -9.75 -2.62
N GLY A 35 -13.07 -9.11 -2.18
CA GLY A 35 -13.03 -7.86 -1.41
C GLY A 35 -12.30 -8.01 -0.09
N ASP A 36 -12.67 -9.03 0.70
CA ASP A 36 -12.03 -9.36 1.98
C ASP A 36 -10.52 -9.62 1.78
N PHE A 37 -10.15 -10.33 0.71
CA PHE A 37 -8.75 -10.58 0.38
C PHE A 37 -8.00 -9.29 0.02
N PHE A 38 -8.58 -8.45 -0.83
CA PHE A 38 -7.98 -7.19 -1.26
C PHE A 38 -7.76 -6.25 -0.09
N GLU A 39 -8.76 -6.06 0.78
CA GLU A 39 -8.67 -5.22 1.97
C GLU A 39 -7.55 -5.69 2.90
N VAL A 40 -7.52 -6.98 3.23
CA VAL A 40 -6.52 -7.53 4.15
C VAL A 40 -5.11 -7.46 3.53
N MET A 41 -4.96 -7.70 2.22
CA MET A 41 -3.66 -7.65 1.57
C MET A 41 -3.11 -6.21 1.52
N CYS A 42 -3.96 -5.22 1.22
CA CYS A 42 -3.59 -3.81 1.27
C CYS A 42 -3.13 -3.39 2.67
N LEU A 43 -3.81 -3.85 3.73
CA LEU A 43 -3.39 -3.60 5.12
C LEU A 43 -2.00 -4.18 5.41
N LEU A 44 -1.73 -5.42 4.98
CA LEU A 44 -0.45 -6.08 5.19
C LEU A 44 0.69 -5.40 4.41
N ILE A 45 0.42 -4.97 3.18
CA ILE A 45 1.33 -4.19 2.35
C ILE A 45 1.70 -2.89 3.06
N ALA A 46 0.71 -2.10 3.48
CA ALA A 46 0.94 -0.82 4.14
C ALA A 46 1.76 -0.97 5.44
N GLU A 47 1.52 -2.00 6.23
CA GLU A 47 2.28 -2.27 7.45
C GLU A 47 3.72 -2.74 7.16
N TYR A 48 3.95 -3.46 6.06
CA TYR A 48 5.31 -3.79 5.60
C TYR A 48 6.05 -2.53 5.14
N GLU A 49 5.40 -1.71 4.30
CA GLU A 49 5.97 -0.46 3.78
C GLU A 49 6.34 0.50 4.90
N LYS A 50 5.47 0.69 5.90
CA LYS A 50 5.76 1.53 7.06
C LYS A 50 7.04 1.15 7.80
N LYS A 51 7.40 -0.14 7.80
CA LYS A 51 8.62 -0.66 8.46
C LYS A 51 9.86 -0.56 7.58
N HIS A 52 9.71 -0.71 6.27
CA HIS A 52 10.84 -0.86 5.33
C HIS A 52 11.12 0.40 4.51
N TYR A 53 10.09 1.20 4.25
CA TYR A 53 10.16 2.47 3.52
C TYR A 53 9.55 3.60 4.36
N PRO A 54 10.16 3.95 5.50
CA PRO A 54 9.69 5.06 6.31
C PRO A 54 9.71 6.34 5.47
N ILE A 55 8.61 7.08 5.47
CA ILE A 55 8.56 8.41 4.87
C ILE A 55 9.42 9.32 5.73
N GLU A 56 10.62 9.67 5.24
CA GLU A 56 11.43 10.68 5.87
C GLU A 56 10.64 12.01 5.88
N PRO A 57 10.59 12.72 7.02
CA PRO A 57 9.93 14.01 7.04
C PRO A 57 10.61 14.91 6.01
N PRO A 58 9.83 15.72 5.25
CA PRO A 58 10.42 16.64 4.30
C PRO A 58 11.39 17.55 5.04
N THR A 59 12.54 17.79 4.44
CA THR A 59 13.49 18.75 5.01
C THR A 59 12.80 20.12 5.17
N PRO A 60 13.21 20.98 6.11
CA PRO A 60 12.57 22.29 6.30
C PRO A 60 12.47 23.13 5.02
N ILE A 61 13.41 22.96 4.07
CA ILE A 61 13.40 23.62 2.77
C ILE A 61 12.31 23.02 1.85
N GLU A 62 12.12 21.70 1.85
CA GLU A 62 11.06 21.04 1.07
C GLU A 62 9.67 21.35 1.60
N ALA A 63 9.51 21.44 2.92
CA ALA A 63 8.25 21.87 3.55
C ALA A 63 7.85 23.29 3.14
N ILE A 64 8.81 24.22 3.03
CA ILE A 64 8.56 25.59 2.55
C ILE A 64 8.16 25.59 1.07
N LYS A 65 8.85 24.80 0.22
CA LYS A 65 8.52 24.69 -1.21
C LYS A 65 7.12 24.08 -1.43
N PHE A 66 6.76 23.06 -0.66
CA PHE A 66 5.44 22.45 -0.70
C PHE A 66 4.34 23.46 -0.33
N ALA A 67 4.52 24.21 0.77
CA ALA A 67 3.56 25.20 1.23
C ALA A 67 3.32 26.35 0.23
N TRP A 68 4.32 26.70 -0.59
CA TRP A 68 4.16 27.66 -1.67
C TRP A 68 3.41 27.07 -2.87
N SER A 69 3.69 25.82 -3.24
CA SER A 69 3.02 25.16 -4.37
C SER A 69 1.54 24.86 -4.10
N SER A 70 1.15 24.61 -2.85
CA SER A 70 -0.25 24.30 -2.49
C SER A 70 -1.17 25.52 -2.36
N ARG A 71 -0.64 26.74 -2.55
CA ARG A 71 -1.39 28.01 -2.49
C ARG A 71 -1.66 28.63 -3.86
N GLY A 72 -1.28 27.95 -4.95
CA GLY A 72 -1.56 28.34 -6.33
C GLY A 72 -2.88 27.78 -6.83
#